data_AF-A0A6D2HXT9-F1
#
_entry.id   AF-A0A6D2HXT9-F1
#
_cell.length_a   1.000
_cell.length_b   1.000
_cell.length_c   1.000
_cell.angle_alpha   90.00
_cell.angle_beta   90.00
_cell.angle_gamma   90.00
#
_symmetry.space_group_name_H-M   'P 1'
#
loop_
_entity.id
_entity.type
_entity.pdbx_description
1 polymer ?
#
loop_
_entity_poly.entity_id
_entity_poly.type
_entity_poly.pdbx_seq_one_letter_code
_entity_poly.pdbx_strand_id
1 'polypeptide(L)'
;MIGRGKRSRQSQRSKEEDRISELPDPLICEILSHLSTKDLVKTSVLSTRWRTLWLWVPYATLDSSEFPCLDAFVKLGDRFFDPVRVSCLHELNLNVIDMNNKGGDGGASYYHKSWIDAAVKRKVQHVYAQLQGGNLDFYELPTSLFNCKTLVSLRLCLVKVTLDHVGFVSLPCLKSIELKCFNTNEASFERLVSCCPVLEKLNISNCLNIRDVKVFRVLSTSLEILVVSFLNFVHDFGSGSGFVVDAPRLRFLSVVGELSESFLVNNMDPNNSKVSISLAFRLNDFDEAALFSKRSSIRRFLSGISKVSREMSLSAFTFELICIYSKLEPLPLFGNIFSLHLDSTVLALNLVPTFLQSFPNLRALSLVIICLAPMSLFFSISAYLFIELYFFLPQVSYGAQKEVKYPSISSVPQCLLSSLEAIYFHLSIWETSEEVILLSYFIMNSAILKKVFVRLSTSDGSRENVTLKRLLQIPRGSTKCQVFVL
;
A
#
# COMPACT_ATOMS: atom_id res chain seq x y z
N MET A 1 45.25 -19.45 -75.44
CA MET A 1 45.22 -19.18 -73.99
C MET A 1 43.82 -18.76 -73.59
N ILE A 2 43.30 -19.41 -72.56
CA ILE A 2 41.93 -19.36 -72.04
C ILE A 2 41.65 -17.99 -71.39
N GLY A 3 40.52 -17.37 -71.68
CA GLY A 3 40.18 -16.01 -71.23
C GLY A 3 38.70 -15.77 -70.89
N ARG A 4 38.21 -16.51 -69.89
CA ARG A 4 37.10 -16.18 -68.96
C ARG A 4 35.80 -15.59 -69.54
N GLY A 5 34.81 -16.48 -69.74
CA GLY A 5 33.40 -16.11 -69.83
C GLY A 5 32.89 -15.42 -68.56
N LYS A 6 32.23 -14.28 -68.72
CA LYS A 6 31.41 -13.65 -67.68
C LYS A 6 30.17 -14.53 -67.43
N ARG A 7 30.24 -15.39 -66.42
CA ARG A 7 29.03 -15.98 -65.80
C ARG A 7 28.30 -14.85 -65.07
N SER A 8 27.17 -14.43 -65.64
CA SER A 8 26.11 -13.71 -64.93
C SER A 8 25.70 -14.56 -63.73
N ARG A 9 26.09 -14.15 -62.52
CA ARG A 9 25.45 -14.60 -61.28
C ARG A 9 24.15 -13.83 -61.16
N GLN A 10 23.07 -14.33 -61.76
CA GLN A 10 21.73 -14.05 -61.27
C GLN A 10 21.65 -14.62 -59.86
N SER A 11 21.95 -13.76 -58.87
CA SER A 11 21.54 -13.99 -57.49
C SER A 11 20.02 -13.89 -57.49
N GLN A 12 19.34 -15.04 -57.52
CA GLN A 12 17.97 -15.15 -57.03
C GLN A 12 18.00 -14.83 -55.54
N ARG A 13 18.03 -13.53 -55.22
CA ARG A 13 17.60 -13.04 -53.92
C ARG A 13 16.10 -13.29 -53.91
N SER A 14 15.65 -14.32 -53.20
CA SER A 14 14.26 -14.41 -52.76
C SER A 14 13.91 -13.03 -52.23
N LYS A 15 12.95 -12.35 -52.86
CA LYS A 15 12.36 -11.14 -52.27
C LYS A 15 11.71 -11.64 -50.99
N GLU A 16 12.39 -11.49 -49.86
CA GLU A 16 11.74 -11.60 -48.56
C GLU A 16 10.62 -10.56 -48.58
N GLU A 17 9.38 -11.04 -48.69
CA GLU A 17 8.21 -10.18 -48.69
C GLU A 17 8.14 -9.48 -47.34
N ASP A 18 8.06 -8.15 -47.36
CA ASP A 18 7.91 -7.34 -46.16
C ASP A 18 6.44 -7.40 -45.68
N ARG A 19 6.12 -8.51 -45.02
CA ARG A 19 4.79 -8.80 -44.50
C ARG A 19 4.36 -7.85 -43.38
N ILE A 20 5.31 -7.15 -42.73
CA ILE A 20 5.03 -6.19 -41.65
C ILE A 20 4.51 -4.88 -42.24
N SER A 21 5.12 -4.41 -43.34
CA SER A 21 4.65 -3.21 -44.04
C SER A 21 3.28 -3.39 -44.71
N GLU A 22 2.82 -4.62 -44.93
CA GLU A 22 1.50 -4.94 -45.47
C GLU A 22 0.37 -4.92 -44.42
N LEU A 23 0.69 -4.96 -43.12
CA LEU A 23 -0.32 -4.92 -42.06
C LEU A 23 -1.10 -3.59 -42.09
N PRO A 24 -2.41 -3.58 -41.81
CA PRO A 24 -3.19 -2.36 -41.61
C PRO A 24 -2.71 -1.52 -40.42
N ASP A 25 -2.91 -0.20 -40.48
CA ASP A 25 -2.49 0.75 -39.42
C ASP A 25 -2.95 0.33 -38.02
N PRO A 26 -4.21 -0.14 -37.79
CA PRO A 26 -4.63 -0.58 -36.46
C PRO A 26 -3.80 -1.73 -35.89
N LEU A 27 -3.38 -2.69 -36.72
CA LEU A 27 -2.56 -3.82 -36.26
C LEU A 27 -1.13 -3.39 -35.97
N ILE A 28 -0.59 -2.44 -36.74
CA ILE A 28 0.72 -1.86 -36.45
C ILE A 28 0.66 -1.06 -35.14
N CYS A 29 -0.39 -0.27 -34.93
CA CYS A 29 -0.59 0.46 -33.67
C CYS A 29 -0.71 -0.48 -32.46
N GLU A 30 -1.35 -1.64 -32.63
CA GLU A 30 -1.42 -2.67 -31.60
C GLU A 30 -0.03 -3.24 -31.30
N ILE A 31 0.76 -3.57 -32.32
CA ILE A 31 2.15 -4.04 -32.15
C ILE A 31 2.99 -2.97 -31.43
N LEU A 32 2.87 -1.70 -31.85
CA LEU A 32 3.57 -0.57 -31.24
C LEU A 32 3.13 -0.33 -29.79
N SER A 33 1.89 -0.65 -29.41
CA SER A 33 1.37 -0.48 -28.05
C SER A 33 2.12 -1.31 -26.99
N HIS A 34 2.81 -2.37 -27.41
CA HIS A 34 3.63 -3.21 -26.54
C HIS A 34 5.07 -2.68 -26.36
N LEU A 35 5.44 -1.61 -27.06
CA LEU A 35 6.79 -1.02 -26.99
C LEU A 35 6.82 0.14 -25.99
N SER A 36 7.98 0.32 -25.34
CA SER A 36 8.26 1.56 -24.61
C SER A 36 8.19 2.76 -25.56
N THR A 37 7.84 3.96 -25.07
CA THR A 37 7.79 5.16 -25.95
C THR A 37 9.13 5.42 -26.64
N LYS A 38 10.25 5.12 -25.97
CA LYS A 38 11.59 5.19 -26.54
C LYS A 38 11.77 4.25 -27.73
N ASP A 39 11.38 2.99 -27.61
CA ASP A 39 11.51 2.01 -28.69
C ASP A 39 10.51 2.27 -29.82
N LEU A 40 9.30 2.68 -29.45
CA LEU A 40 8.26 3.15 -30.34
C LEU A 40 8.74 4.32 -31.20
N VAL A 41 9.46 5.28 -30.63
CA VAL A 41 10.08 6.39 -31.38
C VAL A 41 11.23 5.90 -32.25
N LYS A 42 12.04 4.92 -31.82
CA LYS A 42 13.08 4.32 -32.69
C LYS A 42 12.49 3.67 -33.94
N THR A 43 11.28 3.11 -33.87
CA THR A 43 10.62 2.54 -35.05
C THR A 43 10.32 3.56 -36.15
N SER A 44 10.34 4.87 -35.82
CA SER A 44 10.12 5.95 -36.80
C SER A 44 11.12 5.99 -37.95
N VAL A 45 12.29 5.35 -37.80
CA VAL A 45 13.32 5.25 -38.85
C VAL A 45 13.04 4.14 -39.87
N LEU A 46 12.11 3.23 -39.57
CA LEU A 46 11.83 2.06 -40.42
C LEU A 46 11.16 2.45 -41.74
N SER A 47 10.25 3.44 -41.73
CA SER A 47 9.65 3.99 -42.93
C SER A 47 8.90 5.30 -42.66
N THR A 48 8.49 6.00 -43.72
CA THR A 48 7.66 7.22 -43.65
C THR A 48 6.33 6.98 -42.95
N ARG A 49 5.75 5.79 -43.10
CA ARG A 49 4.51 5.36 -42.43
C ARG A 49 4.71 5.20 -40.93
N TRP A 50 5.76 4.49 -40.53
CA TRP A 50 6.07 4.27 -39.10
C TRP A 50 6.48 5.56 -38.38
N ARG A 51 7.00 6.55 -39.12
CA ARG A 51 7.30 7.89 -38.61
C ARG A 51 6.10 8.60 -37.99
N THR A 52 4.88 8.29 -38.42
CA THR A 52 3.65 8.92 -37.93
C THR A 52 2.79 7.99 -37.09
N LEU A 53 2.80 6.67 -37.33
CA LEU A 53 1.93 5.69 -36.65
C LEU A 53 2.07 5.69 -35.12
N TRP A 54 3.30 5.87 -34.64
CA TRP A 54 3.60 5.90 -33.21
C TRP A 54 2.84 6.99 -32.44
N LEU A 55 2.41 8.05 -33.13
CA LEU A 55 1.64 9.17 -32.57
C LEU A 55 0.15 8.83 -32.38
N TRP A 56 -0.32 7.70 -32.92
CA TRP A 56 -1.71 7.24 -32.88
C TRP A 56 -1.94 6.14 -31.85
N VAL A 57 -0.89 5.71 -31.16
CA VAL A 57 -0.95 4.63 -30.17
C VAL A 57 -1.81 5.07 -28.97
N PRO A 58 -2.68 4.19 -28.45
CA PRO A 58 -3.58 4.51 -27.34
C PRO A 58 -2.91 4.49 -25.95
N TYR A 59 -1.61 4.27 -25.88
CA TYR A 59 -0.83 4.21 -24.64
C TYR A 59 0.40 5.11 -24.78
N ALA A 60 0.72 5.88 -23.74
CA ALA A 60 1.88 6.76 -23.73
C ALA A 60 2.62 6.63 -22.39
N THR A 61 3.91 6.29 -22.43
CA THR A 61 4.79 6.29 -21.25
C THR A 61 5.93 7.27 -21.46
N LEU A 62 5.87 8.43 -20.83
CA LEU A 62 6.86 9.49 -20.99
C LEU A 62 7.61 9.67 -19.70
N ASP A 63 8.90 9.31 -19.71
CA ASP A 63 9.80 9.45 -18.57
C ASP A 63 10.95 10.39 -18.94
N SER A 64 11.05 11.53 -18.25
CA SER A 64 12.09 12.52 -18.54
C SER A 64 13.51 12.00 -18.29
N SER A 65 13.69 10.99 -17.44
CA SER A 65 14.99 10.36 -17.18
C SER A 65 15.53 9.55 -18.36
N GLU A 66 14.68 9.19 -19.31
CA GLU A 66 15.09 8.51 -20.54
C GLU A 66 15.70 9.45 -21.59
N PHE A 67 15.63 10.77 -21.36
CA PHE A 67 16.05 11.80 -22.29
C PHE A 67 17.34 12.47 -21.84
N PRO A 68 18.22 12.87 -22.78
CA PRO A 68 19.48 13.53 -22.44
C PRO A 68 19.28 14.93 -21.82
N CYS A 69 18.15 15.58 -22.11
CA CYS A 69 17.76 16.86 -21.54
C CYS A 69 16.23 17.06 -21.61
N LEU A 70 15.71 17.97 -20.79
CA LEU A 70 14.29 18.32 -20.76
C LEU A 70 13.79 18.89 -22.09
N ASP A 71 14.58 19.66 -22.83
CA ASP A 71 14.16 20.20 -24.13
C ASP A 71 13.86 19.10 -25.16
N ALA A 72 14.66 18.03 -25.16
CA ALA A 72 14.43 16.89 -26.04
C ALA A 72 13.15 16.13 -25.66
N PHE A 73 12.91 15.99 -24.35
CA PHE A 73 11.68 15.43 -23.79
C PHE A 73 10.45 16.25 -24.18
N VAL A 74 10.50 17.57 -23.96
CA VAL A 74 9.39 18.49 -24.26
C VAL A 74 9.05 18.48 -25.75
N LYS A 75 10.06 18.56 -26.64
CA LYS A 75 9.85 18.46 -28.09
C LYS A 75 9.21 17.14 -28.54
N LEU A 76 9.43 16.06 -27.79
CA LEU A 76 8.78 14.78 -28.07
C LEU A 76 7.33 14.78 -27.59
N GLY A 77 7.10 15.22 -26.35
CA GLY A 77 5.77 15.32 -25.77
C GLY A 77 4.86 16.24 -26.59
N ASP A 78 5.33 17.41 -27.00
CA ASP A 78 4.55 18.36 -27.81
C ASP A 78 4.12 17.77 -29.17
N ARG A 79 4.96 16.93 -29.78
CA ARG A 79 4.60 16.23 -31.03
C ARG A 79 3.53 15.16 -30.79
N PHE A 80 3.60 14.47 -29.66
CA PHE A 80 2.66 13.41 -29.28
C PHE A 80 1.30 13.96 -28.85
N PHE A 81 1.30 15.02 -28.04
CA PHE A 81 0.10 15.70 -27.53
C PHE A 81 -0.38 16.84 -28.43
N ASP A 82 0.02 16.83 -29.70
CA ASP A 82 -0.45 17.78 -30.69
C ASP A 82 -2.00 17.81 -30.68
N PRO A 83 -2.62 18.98 -30.42
CA PRO A 83 -4.07 19.12 -30.30
C PRO A 83 -4.86 18.71 -31.55
N VAL A 84 -4.22 18.63 -32.72
CA VAL A 84 -4.85 18.20 -33.98
C VAL A 84 -5.14 16.70 -33.97
N ARG A 85 -4.50 15.92 -33.09
CA ARG A 85 -4.71 14.47 -33.01
C ARG A 85 -6.01 14.12 -32.30
N VAL A 86 -6.81 13.29 -32.95
CA VAL A 86 -8.15 12.87 -32.47
C VAL A 86 -8.21 11.40 -32.01
N SER A 87 -7.09 10.67 -32.01
CA SER A 87 -7.07 9.29 -31.53
C SER A 87 -7.35 9.20 -30.04
N CYS A 88 -8.10 8.17 -29.65
CA CYS A 88 -8.28 7.85 -28.24
C CYS A 88 -6.94 7.52 -27.58
N LEU A 89 -6.71 8.09 -26.41
CA LEU A 89 -5.65 7.71 -25.50
C LEU A 89 -6.34 6.96 -24.36
N HIS A 90 -5.97 5.71 -24.10
CA HIS A 90 -6.51 4.93 -22.99
C HIS A 90 -5.70 5.17 -21.73
N GLU A 91 -4.37 5.16 -21.83
CA GLU A 91 -3.47 5.29 -20.70
C GLU A 91 -2.36 6.31 -20.96
N LEU A 92 -2.14 7.14 -19.95
CA LEU A 92 -1.02 8.08 -19.85
C LEU A 92 -0.22 7.77 -18.60
N ASN A 93 1.05 7.44 -18.78
CA ASN A 93 2.07 7.40 -17.75
C ASN A 93 3.06 8.55 -18.01
N LEU A 94 3.12 9.50 -17.08
CA LEU A 94 3.94 10.70 -17.17
C LEU A 94 4.83 10.80 -15.93
N ASN A 95 6.14 10.59 -16.11
CA ASN A 95 7.15 10.80 -15.09
C ASN A 95 8.03 12.00 -15.50
N VAL A 96 7.90 13.08 -14.74
CA VAL A 96 8.62 14.33 -14.97
C VAL A 96 9.48 14.61 -13.75
N ILE A 97 10.78 14.66 -13.96
CA ILE A 97 11.77 15.02 -12.96
C ILE A 97 12.54 16.23 -13.48
N ASP A 98 12.22 17.40 -12.92
CA ASP A 98 12.85 18.67 -13.25
C ASP A 98 13.58 19.24 -12.02
N MET A 99 14.82 18.77 -11.83
CA MET A 99 15.69 19.20 -10.73
C MET A 99 16.40 20.53 -11.00
N ASN A 100 16.30 21.04 -12.23
CA ASN A 100 17.01 22.25 -12.66
C ASN A 100 16.17 23.52 -12.44
N ASN A 101 14.85 23.38 -12.29
CA ASN A 101 13.97 24.49 -11.96
C ASN A 101 14.19 24.93 -10.50
N LYS A 102 15.08 25.90 -10.32
CA LYS A 102 15.24 26.63 -9.06
C LYS A 102 14.08 27.60 -8.98
N GLY A 103 12.98 27.20 -8.34
CA GLY A 103 11.79 28.03 -8.13
C GLY A 103 12.19 29.44 -7.69
N GLY A 104 11.95 30.42 -8.54
CA GLY A 104 12.43 31.78 -8.30
C GLY A 104 12.04 32.82 -9.35
N ASP A 105 11.89 32.48 -10.62
CA ASP A 105 11.50 33.48 -11.63
C ASP A 105 10.81 32.86 -12.85
N GLY A 106 9.53 33.20 -13.05
CA GLY A 106 8.78 33.26 -14.33
C GLY A 106 8.72 32.07 -15.30
N GLY A 107 9.46 30.98 -15.11
CA GLY A 107 9.73 29.97 -16.14
C GLY A 107 9.26 28.55 -15.80
N ALA A 108 8.27 28.37 -14.93
CA ALA A 108 7.70 27.04 -14.72
C ALA A 108 7.08 26.54 -16.04
N SER A 109 7.72 25.55 -16.66
CA SER A 109 7.29 25.06 -17.95
C SER A 109 5.98 24.29 -17.80
N TYR A 110 4.88 24.87 -18.28
CA TYR A 110 3.51 24.36 -18.14
C TYR A 110 3.18 23.18 -19.08
N TYR A 111 4.16 22.52 -19.67
CA TYR A 111 3.92 21.46 -20.67
C TYR A 111 3.12 20.29 -20.08
N HIS A 112 3.31 19.96 -18.80
CA HIS A 112 2.54 18.88 -18.17
C HIS A 112 1.04 19.20 -18.14
N LYS A 113 0.65 20.47 -17.96
CA LYS A 113 -0.77 20.89 -18.02
C LYS A 113 -1.33 20.71 -19.43
N SER A 114 -0.61 21.17 -20.47
CA SER A 114 -1.07 21.06 -21.86
C SER A 114 -1.15 19.60 -22.34
N TRP A 115 -0.21 18.75 -21.92
CA TRP A 115 -0.22 17.33 -22.25
C TRP A 115 -1.36 16.58 -21.58
N ILE A 116 -1.63 16.88 -20.30
CA ILE A 116 -2.79 16.31 -19.60
C ILE A 116 -4.10 16.83 -20.21
N ASP A 117 -4.21 18.11 -20.58
CA ASP A 117 -5.38 18.64 -21.29
C ASP A 117 -5.62 17.92 -22.62
N ALA A 118 -4.56 17.66 -23.39
CA ALA A 118 -4.63 16.92 -24.64
C ALA A 118 -5.06 15.46 -24.39
N ALA A 119 -4.53 14.81 -23.35
CA ALA A 119 -4.94 13.46 -22.95
C ALA A 119 -6.43 13.39 -22.57
N VAL A 120 -6.94 14.38 -21.82
CA VAL A 120 -8.36 14.50 -21.48
C VAL A 120 -9.21 14.67 -22.74
N LYS A 121 -8.81 15.54 -23.67
CA LYS A 121 -9.50 15.68 -24.98
C LYS A 121 -9.53 14.37 -25.77
N ARG A 122 -8.47 13.57 -25.65
CA ARG A 122 -8.34 12.22 -26.23
C ARG A 122 -9.04 11.13 -25.42
N LYS A 123 -9.89 11.48 -24.44
CA LYS A 123 -10.74 10.56 -23.66
C LYS A 123 -9.95 9.56 -22.81
N VAL A 124 -8.87 10.02 -22.17
CA VAL A 124 -8.05 9.20 -21.26
C VAL A 124 -8.87 8.51 -20.17
N GLN A 125 -8.53 7.25 -19.89
CA GLN A 125 -9.16 6.41 -18.89
C GLN A 125 -8.24 6.18 -17.68
N HIS A 126 -6.95 6.04 -17.92
CA HIS A 126 -5.96 5.77 -16.89
C HIS A 126 -4.86 6.83 -16.94
N VAL A 127 -4.68 7.57 -15.84
CA VAL A 127 -3.61 8.58 -15.73
C VAL A 127 -2.74 8.23 -14.55
N TYR A 128 -1.44 8.05 -14.79
CA TYR A 128 -0.38 8.05 -13.80
C TYR A 128 0.51 9.26 -14.06
N ALA A 129 0.64 10.16 -13.09
CA ALA A 129 1.52 11.32 -13.18
C ALA A 129 2.38 11.45 -11.93
N GLN A 130 3.70 11.41 -12.10
CA GLN A 130 4.69 11.76 -11.10
C GLN A 130 5.40 13.03 -11.56
N LEU A 131 5.23 14.11 -10.80
CA LEU A 131 5.73 15.43 -11.18
C LEU A 131 6.66 15.96 -10.08
N GLN A 132 7.96 15.84 -10.26
CA GLN A 132 8.97 16.23 -9.28
C GLN A 132 9.72 17.48 -9.73
N GLY A 133 9.73 18.51 -8.88
CA GLY A 133 10.43 19.76 -9.14
C GLY A 133 11.63 19.94 -8.21
N GLY A 134 12.47 20.93 -8.51
CA GLY A 134 13.47 21.42 -7.56
C GLY A 134 12.82 21.90 -6.26
N ASN A 135 13.53 21.81 -5.13
CA ASN A 135 13.09 22.29 -3.81
C ASN A 135 11.77 21.71 -3.24
N LEU A 136 11.34 20.51 -3.66
CA LEU A 136 10.05 19.90 -3.24
C LEU A 136 8.81 20.70 -3.69
N ASP A 137 8.93 21.49 -4.75
CA ASP A 137 7.78 22.18 -5.34
C ASP A 137 6.77 21.17 -5.92
N PHE A 138 5.50 21.38 -5.60
CA PHE A 138 4.39 20.56 -6.08
C PHE A 138 3.79 21.13 -7.35
N TYR A 139 3.65 20.31 -8.39
CA TYR A 139 3.03 20.73 -9.64
C TYR A 139 1.50 20.70 -9.57
N GLU A 140 0.88 21.78 -10.03
CA GLU A 140 -0.57 21.83 -10.19
C GLU A 140 -1.04 21.08 -11.44
N LEU A 141 -2.14 20.35 -11.30
CA LEU A 141 -2.82 19.65 -12.39
C LEU A 141 -3.84 20.58 -13.08
N PRO A 142 -4.12 20.39 -14.38
CA PRO A 142 -5.15 21.16 -15.07
C PRO A 142 -6.56 20.77 -14.59
N THR A 143 -7.49 21.74 -14.61
CA THR A 143 -8.88 21.55 -14.17
C THR A 143 -9.69 20.61 -15.06
N SER A 144 -9.26 20.43 -16.32
CA SER A 144 -9.86 19.50 -17.28
C SER A 144 -9.82 18.05 -16.79
N LEU A 145 -8.74 17.67 -16.09
CA LEU A 145 -8.55 16.32 -15.56
C LEU A 145 -9.66 15.95 -14.57
N PHE A 146 -10.07 16.90 -13.73
CA PHE A 146 -11.13 16.74 -12.74
C PHE A 146 -12.55 16.86 -13.32
N ASN A 147 -12.67 17.05 -14.64
CA ASN A 147 -13.91 17.03 -15.40
C ASN A 147 -13.92 15.93 -16.48
N CYS A 148 -12.96 15.02 -16.44
CA CYS A 148 -12.81 13.96 -17.42
C CYS A 148 -13.85 12.86 -17.18
N LYS A 149 -14.84 12.78 -18.08
CA LYS A 149 -15.96 11.82 -17.98
C LYS A 149 -15.54 10.37 -18.23
N THR A 150 -14.38 10.14 -18.84
CA THR A 150 -13.87 8.81 -19.18
C THR A 150 -12.84 8.27 -18.19
N LEU A 151 -12.39 9.09 -17.25
CA LEU A 151 -11.33 8.72 -16.31
C LEU A 151 -11.84 7.64 -15.34
N VAL A 152 -11.15 6.50 -15.31
CA VAL A 152 -11.45 5.31 -14.50
C VAL A 152 -10.43 5.15 -13.36
N SER A 153 -9.16 5.50 -13.61
CA SER A 153 -8.09 5.42 -12.62
C SER A 153 -7.18 6.64 -12.66
N LEU A 154 -6.91 7.20 -11.49
CA LEU A 154 -6.05 8.37 -11.31
C LEU A 154 -4.99 8.06 -10.26
N ARG A 155 -3.72 8.05 -10.65
CA ARG A 155 -2.57 7.86 -9.77
C ARG A 155 -1.66 9.07 -9.86
N LEU A 156 -1.44 9.74 -8.75
CA LEU A 156 -0.72 11.01 -8.70
C LEU A 156 0.35 10.95 -7.62
N CYS A 157 1.55 11.41 -7.97
CA CYS A 157 2.70 11.48 -7.07
C CYS A 157 3.36 12.86 -7.17
N LEU A 158 3.70 13.48 -6.03
CA LEU A 158 4.40 14.77 -5.99
C LEU A 158 3.59 15.94 -6.60
N VAL A 159 2.26 15.90 -6.48
CA VAL A 159 1.36 16.91 -7.07
C VAL A 159 0.71 17.83 -6.04
N LYS A 160 0.29 19.01 -6.50
CA LYS A 160 -0.61 19.92 -5.79
C LYS A 160 -2.02 19.78 -6.36
N VAL A 161 -2.99 19.52 -5.50
CA VAL A 161 -4.40 19.47 -5.86
C VAL A 161 -5.11 20.68 -5.25
N THR A 162 -5.58 21.57 -6.12
CA THR A 162 -6.34 22.78 -5.77
C THR A 162 -7.66 22.80 -6.54
N LEU A 163 -8.77 22.68 -5.81
CA LEU A 163 -10.13 22.66 -6.36
C LEU A 163 -11.02 23.75 -5.76
N ASP A 164 -10.50 24.60 -4.90
CA ASP A 164 -11.20 25.70 -4.22
C ASP A 164 -11.90 26.66 -5.18
N HIS A 165 -11.21 27.07 -6.24
CA HIS A 165 -11.72 28.01 -7.26
C HIS A 165 -12.44 27.34 -8.44
N VAL A 166 -12.58 26.01 -8.43
CA VAL A 166 -13.18 25.28 -9.54
C VAL A 166 -14.70 25.17 -9.33
N GLY A 167 -15.47 25.80 -10.22
CA GLY A 167 -16.93 25.88 -10.09
C GLY A 167 -17.66 24.53 -10.21
N PHE A 168 -17.15 23.59 -11.01
CA PHE A 168 -17.74 22.27 -11.19
C PHE A 168 -16.65 21.19 -11.34
N VAL A 169 -16.82 20.09 -10.60
CA VAL A 169 -15.95 18.90 -10.63
C VAL A 169 -16.86 17.69 -10.82
N SER A 170 -16.56 16.84 -11.80
CA SER A 170 -17.36 15.66 -12.08
C SER A 170 -16.50 14.55 -12.69
N LEU A 171 -16.41 13.44 -11.96
CA LEU A 171 -15.62 12.27 -12.30
C LEU A 171 -16.52 11.02 -12.26
N PRO A 172 -17.48 10.90 -13.20
CA PRO A 172 -18.58 9.94 -13.11
C PRO A 172 -18.15 8.47 -13.25
N CYS A 173 -16.98 8.21 -13.84
CA CYS A 173 -16.46 6.85 -14.07
C CYS A 173 -15.25 6.51 -13.19
N LEU A 174 -14.81 7.41 -12.30
CA LEU A 174 -13.57 7.24 -11.56
C LEU A 174 -13.74 6.24 -10.43
N LYS A 175 -13.09 5.08 -10.56
CA LYS A 175 -13.16 3.95 -9.63
C LYS A 175 -12.00 3.88 -8.66
N SER A 176 -10.83 4.39 -9.04
CA SER A 176 -9.61 4.27 -8.23
C SER A 176 -8.83 5.57 -8.22
N ILE A 177 -8.51 6.06 -7.01
CA ILE A 177 -7.64 7.20 -6.78
C ILE A 177 -6.45 6.74 -5.93
N GLU A 178 -5.24 7.08 -6.36
CA GLU A 178 -4.02 6.93 -5.59
C GLU A 178 -3.30 8.28 -5.53
N LEU A 179 -3.12 8.82 -4.32
CA LEU A 179 -2.41 10.07 -4.07
C LEU A 179 -1.19 9.78 -3.19
N LYS A 180 0.01 10.05 -3.72
CA LYS A 180 1.29 9.86 -3.05
C LYS A 180 2.03 11.18 -2.94
N CYS A 181 2.62 11.47 -1.79
CA CYS A 181 3.48 12.66 -1.59
C CYS A 181 2.83 13.92 -2.15
N PHE A 182 1.60 14.25 -1.74
CA PHE A 182 0.78 15.29 -2.37
C PHE A 182 0.48 16.44 -1.41
N ASN A 183 0.13 17.59 -1.96
CA ASN A 183 -0.31 18.77 -1.22
C ASN A 183 -1.74 19.15 -1.64
N THR A 184 -2.63 19.35 -0.67
CA THR A 184 -4.02 19.81 -0.91
C THR A 184 -4.58 20.48 0.35
N ASN A 185 -5.62 21.30 0.21
CA ASN A 185 -6.43 21.76 1.35
C ASN A 185 -7.62 20.80 1.61
N GLU A 186 -8.26 20.95 2.78
CA GLU A 186 -9.36 20.07 3.23
C GLU A 186 -10.56 20.13 2.27
N ALA A 187 -10.97 21.34 1.87
CA ALA A 187 -12.09 21.55 0.97
C ALA A 187 -11.87 20.93 -0.41
N SER A 188 -10.66 21.03 -0.97
CA SER A 188 -10.31 20.45 -2.26
C SER A 188 -10.28 18.93 -2.19
N PHE A 189 -9.76 18.38 -1.09
CA PHE A 189 -9.75 16.92 -0.88
C PHE A 189 -11.17 16.38 -0.75
N GLU A 190 -12.01 17.00 0.09
CA GLU A 190 -13.41 16.60 0.27
C GLU A 190 -14.19 16.68 -1.04
N ARG A 191 -13.98 17.74 -1.82
CA ARG A 191 -14.57 17.91 -3.16
C ARG A 191 -14.10 16.82 -4.13
N LEU A 192 -12.81 16.49 -4.15
CA LEU A 192 -12.28 15.43 -5.01
C LEU A 192 -12.97 14.09 -4.73
N VAL A 193 -13.10 13.70 -3.46
CA VAL A 193 -13.70 12.41 -3.07
C VAL A 193 -15.22 12.41 -3.30
N SER A 194 -15.92 13.46 -2.90
CA SER A 194 -17.39 13.54 -3.00
C SER A 194 -17.92 13.62 -4.44
N CYS A 195 -17.12 14.14 -5.39
CA CYS A 195 -17.48 14.21 -6.80
C CYS A 195 -17.24 12.90 -7.60
N CYS A 196 -16.86 11.81 -6.93
CA CYS A 196 -16.60 10.50 -7.54
C CYS A 196 -17.67 9.47 -7.09
N PRO A 197 -18.83 9.38 -7.77
CA PRO A 197 -19.97 8.58 -7.32
C PRO A 197 -19.77 7.05 -7.42
N VAL A 198 -18.76 6.60 -8.15
CA VAL A 198 -18.43 5.17 -8.36
C VAL A 198 -17.04 4.80 -7.83
N LEU A 199 -16.48 5.62 -6.94
CA LEU A 199 -15.16 5.39 -6.35
C LEU A 199 -15.18 4.11 -5.52
N GLU A 200 -14.38 3.11 -5.90
CA GLU A 200 -14.24 1.82 -5.23
C GLU A 200 -12.98 1.79 -4.35
N LYS A 201 -11.89 2.45 -4.77
CA LYS A 201 -10.57 2.40 -4.12
C LYS A 201 -9.97 3.78 -3.95
N LEU A 202 -9.50 4.08 -2.73
CA LEU A 202 -8.77 5.30 -2.40
C LEU A 202 -7.50 4.93 -1.62
N ASN A 203 -6.34 5.24 -2.21
CA ASN A 203 -5.04 5.07 -1.56
C ASN A 203 -4.38 6.44 -1.35
N ILE A 204 -3.99 6.71 -0.13
CA ILE A 204 -3.43 7.99 0.31
C ILE A 204 -2.12 7.70 1.02
N SER A 205 -1.03 8.28 0.53
CA SER A 205 0.28 8.13 1.13
C SER A 205 0.96 9.50 1.25
N ASN A 206 1.49 9.81 2.42
CA ASN A 206 2.33 10.96 2.70
C ASN A 206 1.70 12.28 2.21
N CYS A 207 0.67 12.76 2.90
CA CYS A 207 0.15 14.11 2.66
C CYS A 207 1.13 15.14 3.26
N LEU A 208 1.80 15.91 2.41
CA LEU A 208 2.87 16.83 2.78
C LEU A 208 2.29 18.22 3.03
N ASN A 209 1.92 18.53 4.28
CA ASN A 209 1.45 19.85 4.69
C ASN A 209 2.54 20.55 5.53
N ILE A 210 2.97 21.72 5.05
CA ILE A 210 4.13 22.44 5.61
C ILE A 210 3.75 23.32 6.80
N ARG A 211 2.47 23.68 6.98
CA ARG A 211 2.06 24.77 7.88
C ARG A 211 1.00 24.42 8.92
N ASP A 212 -0.01 23.62 8.57
CA ASP A 212 -1.15 23.35 9.45
C ASP A 212 -1.52 21.87 9.51
N VAL A 213 -1.98 21.43 10.68
CA VAL A 213 -2.65 20.14 10.86
C VAL A 213 -4.00 20.20 10.14
N LYS A 214 -4.16 19.41 9.09
CA LYS A 214 -5.41 19.31 8.32
C LYS A 214 -6.17 18.05 8.69
N VAL A 215 -7.50 18.12 8.66
CA VAL A 215 -8.42 17.00 8.86
C VAL A 215 -9.15 16.71 7.56
N PHE A 216 -8.76 15.64 6.90
CA PHE A 216 -9.33 15.22 5.64
C PHE A 216 -10.61 14.39 5.82
N ARG A 217 -11.72 14.87 5.28
CA ARG A 217 -12.99 14.16 5.33
C ARG A 217 -13.12 13.25 4.10
N VAL A 218 -13.27 11.95 4.34
CA VAL A 218 -13.56 10.95 3.31
C VAL A 218 -15.05 10.68 3.36
N LEU A 219 -15.81 11.40 2.52
CA LEU A 219 -17.25 11.24 2.38
C LEU A 219 -17.54 10.51 1.06
N SER A 220 -17.86 9.21 1.13
CA SER A 220 -18.15 8.42 -0.08
C SER A 220 -19.17 7.32 0.18
N THR A 221 -20.17 7.21 -0.68
CA THR A 221 -21.20 6.16 -0.59
C THR A 221 -20.84 4.89 -1.36
N SER A 222 -19.78 4.92 -2.18
CA SER A 222 -19.36 3.81 -3.05
C SER A 222 -18.05 3.15 -2.62
N LEU A 223 -17.25 3.82 -1.77
CA LEU A 223 -15.88 3.39 -1.43
C LEU A 223 -15.86 2.03 -0.73
N GLU A 224 -15.09 1.09 -1.28
CA GLU A 224 -14.92 -0.26 -0.73
C GLU A 224 -13.55 -0.45 -0.05
N ILE A 225 -12.51 0.23 -0.54
CA ILE A 225 -11.12 0.08 -0.08
C ILE A 225 -10.52 1.45 0.21
N LEU A 226 -10.05 1.65 1.44
CA LEU A 226 -9.31 2.82 1.87
C LEU A 226 -7.94 2.39 2.43
N VAL A 227 -6.87 2.90 1.85
CA VAL A 227 -5.50 2.73 2.37
C VAL A 227 -4.95 4.10 2.70
N VAL A 228 -4.46 4.26 3.92
CA VAL A 228 -3.88 5.51 4.42
C VAL A 228 -2.52 5.20 5.02
N SER A 229 -1.47 5.83 4.49
CA SER A 229 -0.08 5.58 4.88
C SER A 229 0.64 6.90 5.20
N PHE A 230 1.24 6.99 6.38
CA PHE A 230 2.00 8.16 6.84
C PHE A 230 3.39 7.73 7.30
N LEU A 231 4.31 7.66 6.34
CA LEU A 231 5.72 7.43 6.62
C LEU A 231 6.42 8.79 6.53
N ASN A 232 6.56 9.47 7.67
CA ASN A 232 7.24 10.76 7.76
C ASN A 232 8.75 10.55 7.55
N PHE A 233 9.21 10.59 6.30
CA PHE A 233 10.63 10.39 5.93
C PHE A 233 11.51 11.64 6.12
N VAL A 234 10.92 12.80 6.44
CA VAL A 234 11.65 14.07 6.53
C VAL A 234 11.30 14.74 7.85
N HIS A 235 12.33 15.09 8.62
CA HIS A 235 12.26 15.62 9.99
C HIS A 235 11.47 16.94 10.16
N ASP A 236 11.03 17.58 9.07
CA ASP A 236 10.58 18.99 9.06
C ASP A 236 9.11 19.23 8.67
N PHE A 237 8.32 18.18 8.40
CA PHE A 237 6.89 18.35 8.14
C PHE A 237 6.08 18.17 9.43
N GLY A 238 5.20 19.14 9.71
CA GLY A 238 4.47 19.28 10.96
C GLY A 238 3.58 18.07 11.35
N SER A 239 2.94 18.20 12.52
CA SER A 239 2.06 17.19 13.12
C SER A 239 1.10 16.56 12.10
N GLY A 240 1.05 15.22 12.07
CA GLY A 240 0.42 14.44 11.01
C GLY A 240 -1.04 14.84 10.71
N SER A 241 -1.41 14.85 9.44
CA SER A 241 -2.78 15.15 9.01
C SER A 241 -3.75 14.06 9.48
N GLY A 242 -4.92 14.46 9.96
CA GLY A 242 -5.98 13.53 10.38
C GLY A 242 -6.98 13.23 9.29
N PHE A 243 -7.81 12.22 9.54
CA PHE A 243 -8.81 11.75 8.60
C PHE A 243 -10.12 11.43 9.32
N VAL A 244 -11.24 11.89 8.78
CA VAL A 244 -12.58 11.48 9.26
C VAL A 244 -13.24 10.71 8.15
N VAL A 245 -13.47 9.42 8.38
CA VAL A 245 -13.97 8.48 7.37
C VAL A 245 -15.45 8.20 7.60
N ASP A 246 -16.26 8.53 6.60
CA ASP A 246 -17.68 8.18 6.52
C ASP A 246 -17.93 7.49 5.18
N ALA A 247 -17.84 6.15 5.20
CA ALA A 247 -17.94 5.32 4.02
C ALA A 247 -18.72 4.02 4.32
N PRO A 248 -20.05 4.00 4.19
CA PRO A 248 -20.89 2.87 4.63
C PRO A 248 -20.70 1.58 3.83
N ARG A 249 -20.04 1.63 2.66
CA ARG A 249 -19.66 0.43 1.88
C ARG A 249 -18.22 0.00 2.08
N LEU A 250 -17.49 0.65 3.00
CA LEU A 250 -16.08 0.38 3.21
C LEU A 250 -15.88 -1.01 3.82
N ARG A 251 -15.28 -1.89 3.02
CA ARG A 251 -14.97 -3.29 3.38
C ARG A 251 -13.56 -3.45 3.90
N PHE A 252 -12.63 -2.62 3.43
CA PHE A 252 -11.23 -2.71 3.86
C PHE A 252 -10.67 -1.33 4.17
N LEU A 253 -10.18 -1.17 5.39
CA LEU A 253 -9.40 -0.01 5.84
C LEU A 253 -8.00 -0.48 6.22
N SER A 254 -6.97 0.09 5.61
CA SER A 254 -5.58 -0.09 6.04
C SER A 254 -4.99 1.23 6.51
N VAL A 255 -4.44 1.24 7.73
CA VAL A 255 -3.74 2.39 8.30
C VAL A 255 -2.30 2.00 8.59
N VAL A 256 -1.36 2.69 7.97
CA VAL A 256 0.08 2.44 8.09
C VAL A 256 0.80 3.70 8.57
N GLY A 257 1.69 3.57 9.55
CA GLY A 257 2.51 4.66 10.06
C GLY A 257 1.93 5.35 11.30
N GLU A 258 2.07 6.67 11.38
CA GLU A 258 1.75 7.45 12.59
C GLU A 258 0.28 7.88 12.65
N LEU A 259 -0.39 7.67 13.80
CA LEU A 259 -1.78 8.10 14.02
C LEU A 259 -1.86 9.58 14.39
N SER A 260 -2.65 10.34 13.63
CA SER A 260 -3.04 11.70 13.97
C SER A 260 -4.13 11.75 15.04
N GLU A 261 -4.13 12.79 15.87
CA GLU A 261 -5.14 13.07 16.89
C GLU A 261 -6.55 13.20 16.35
N SER A 262 -6.73 13.38 15.03
CA SER A 262 -8.02 13.59 14.39
C SER A 262 -8.48 12.42 13.51
N PHE A 263 -7.76 11.29 13.48
CA PHE A 263 -8.19 10.08 12.75
C PHE A 263 -9.44 9.43 13.36
N LEU A 264 -10.57 9.41 12.65
CA LEU A 264 -11.84 8.79 13.05
C LEU A 264 -12.42 7.96 11.92
N VAL A 265 -13.08 6.88 12.31
CA VAL A 265 -13.90 6.07 11.43
C VAL A 265 -15.30 6.05 12.00
N ASN A 266 -16.23 6.73 11.33
CA ASN A 266 -17.61 6.88 11.79
C ASN A 266 -18.49 5.75 11.25
N ASN A 267 -18.35 5.41 9.96
CA ASN A 267 -19.16 4.38 9.30
C ASN A 267 -18.29 3.47 8.40
N MET A 268 -18.62 2.18 8.41
CA MET A 268 -18.09 1.13 7.53
C MET A 268 -19.21 0.13 7.19
N ASP A 269 -18.93 -0.82 6.29
CA ASP A 269 -19.86 -1.93 6.02
C ASP A 269 -20.11 -2.75 7.31
N PRO A 270 -21.34 -2.82 7.83
CA PRO A 270 -21.64 -3.49 9.11
C PRO A 270 -21.51 -5.03 9.04
N ASN A 271 -21.43 -5.59 7.83
CA ASN A 271 -21.44 -7.03 7.59
C ASN A 271 -20.07 -7.56 7.17
N ASN A 272 -19.27 -6.77 6.45
CA ASN A 272 -18.02 -7.23 5.84
C ASN A 272 -16.88 -6.22 5.96
N SER A 273 -16.71 -5.60 7.13
CA SER A 273 -15.62 -4.65 7.41
C SER A 273 -14.38 -5.33 8.01
N LYS A 274 -13.25 -5.10 7.36
CA LYS A 274 -11.92 -5.47 7.81
C LYS A 274 -11.06 -4.23 8.00
N VAL A 275 -10.34 -4.19 9.13
CA VAL A 275 -9.39 -3.13 9.44
C VAL A 275 -7.99 -3.76 9.61
N SER A 276 -7.01 -3.23 8.90
CA SER A 276 -5.60 -3.59 9.02
C SER A 276 -4.82 -2.39 9.57
N ILE A 277 -4.06 -2.61 10.63
CA ILE A 277 -3.32 -1.56 11.34
C ILE A 277 -1.86 -1.97 11.42
N SER A 278 -1.00 -1.13 10.86
CA SER A 278 0.44 -1.26 10.95
C SER A 278 1.06 0.07 11.39
N LEU A 279 1.04 0.32 12.69
CA LEU A 279 1.66 1.48 13.28
C LEU A 279 3.17 1.31 13.31
N ALA A 280 3.87 2.29 12.75
CA ALA A 280 5.30 2.47 12.91
C ALA A 280 5.49 3.79 13.66
N PHE A 281 5.78 3.72 14.96
CA PHE A 281 6.32 4.90 15.64
C PHE A 281 7.77 5.06 15.22
N ARG A 282 8.24 6.32 15.18
CA ARG A 282 9.61 6.68 14.79
C ARG A 282 10.55 5.64 15.40
N LEU A 283 11.20 4.88 14.52
CA LEU A 283 12.12 3.81 14.90
C LEU A 283 13.26 4.34 15.78
N ASN A 284 13.38 5.66 15.96
CA ASN A 284 14.40 6.34 16.74
C ASN A 284 14.05 6.64 18.21
N ASP A 285 12.77 6.56 18.64
CA ASP A 285 12.37 6.94 20.00
C ASP A 285 11.18 6.08 20.48
N PHE A 286 11.47 4.89 21.03
CA PHE A 286 10.58 4.27 22.02
C PHE A 286 10.68 5.04 23.34
N ASP A 287 10.42 6.34 23.31
CA ASP A 287 10.27 7.15 24.50
C ASP A 287 8.84 6.98 25.03
N GLU A 288 8.71 6.57 26.28
CA GLU A 288 7.43 6.52 26.98
C GLU A 288 6.72 7.89 26.91
N ALA A 289 7.48 9.00 26.82
CA ALA A 289 6.95 10.34 26.58
C ALA A 289 6.30 10.50 25.19
N ALA A 290 6.85 9.87 24.13
CA ALA A 290 6.26 9.89 22.80
C ALA A 290 4.92 9.13 22.78
N LEU A 291 4.84 8.00 23.50
CA LEU A 291 3.56 7.29 23.68
C LEU A 291 2.57 8.11 24.50
N PHE A 292 3.03 8.77 25.57
CA PHE A 292 2.20 9.63 26.42
C PHE A 292 1.58 10.78 25.62
N SER A 293 2.37 11.42 24.75
CA SER A 293 1.88 12.51 23.89
C SER A 293 0.79 12.08 22.90
N LYS A 294 0.72 10.79 22.55
CA LYS A 294 -0.24 10.23 21.56
C LYS A 294 -1.36 9.39 22.18
N ARG A 295 -1.42 9.33 23.50
CA ARG A 295 -2.38 8.54 24.28
C ARG A 295 -3.82 8.85 23.88
N SER A 296 -4.15 10.14 23.74
CA SER A 296 -5.45 10.65 23.25
C SER A 296 -5.82 10.07 21.88
N SER A 297 -4.89 10.10 20.93
CA SER A 297 -5.04 9.64 19.55
C SER A 297 -5.31 8.14 19.50
N ILE A 298 -4.48 7.36 20.19
CA ILE A 298 -4.60 5.89 20.23
C ILE A 298 -5.95 5.51 20.84
N ARG A 299 -6.33 6.09 21.99
CA ARG A 299 -7.62 5.83 22.64
C ARG A 299 -8.79 6.07 21.71
N ARG A 300 -8.80 7.24 21.07
CA ARG A 300 -9.90 7.68 20.19
C ARG A 300 -9.97 6.82 18.93
N PHE A 301 -8.83 6.45 18.36
CA PHE A 301 -8.74 5.55 17.22
C PHE A 301 -9.27 4.15 17.55
N LEU A 302 -8.77 3.53 18.63
CA LEU A 302 -9.19 2.19 19.08
C LEU A 302 -10.70 2.15 19.42
N SER A 303 -11.23 3.24 20.01
CA SER A 303 -12.67 3.37 20.30
C SER A 303 -13.54 3.55 19.06
N GLY A 304 -13.02 4.19 18.00
CA GLY A 304 -13.71 4.30 16.72
C GLY A 304 -13.81 2.95 16.02
N ILE A 305 -12.69 2.24 15.87
CA ILE A 305 -12.64 0.95 15.16
C ILE A 305 -13.38 -0.18 15.90
N SER A 306 -13.46 -0.13 17.23
CA SER A 306 -14.13 -1.16 18.03
C SER A 306 -15.63 -1.26 17.76
N LYS A 307 -16.23 -0.18 17.26
CA LYS A 307 -17.66 -0.09 16.96
C LYS A 307 -18.01 -0.54 15.55
N VAL A 308 -17.08 -0.45 14.60
CA VAL A 308 -17.40 -0.55 13.16
C VAL A 308 -16.79 -1.78 12.46
N SER A 309 -15.77 -2.41 13.05
CA SER A 309 -15.02 -3.51 12.41
C SER A 309 -15.49 -4.91 12.82
N ARG A 310 -15.53 -5.85 11.87
CA ARG A 310 -15.78 -7.28 12.09
C ARG A 310 -14.49 -8.10 12.13
N GLU A 311 -13.51 -7.69 11.33
CA GLU A 311 -12.19 -8.27 11.29
C GLU A 311 -11.12 -7.23 11.59
N MET A 312 -10.12 -7.61 12.39
CA MET A 312 -8.97 -6.77 12.70
C MET A 312 -7.69 -7.51 12.38
N SER A 313 -6.74 -6.81 11.78
CA SER A 313 -5.38 -7.30 11.52
C SER A 313 -4.38 -6.32 12.13
N LEU A 314 -3.48 -6.81 12.98
CA LEU A 314 -2.44 -6.01 13.63
C LEU A 314 -1.05 -6.53 13.25
N SER A 315 -0.14 -5.64 12.86
CA SER A 315 1.27 -5.98 12.70
C SER A 315 1.95 -6.22 14.05
N ALA A 316 3.09 -6.92 14.06
CA ALA A 316 3.80 -7.29 15.29
C ALA A 316 4.16 -6.07 16.14
N PHE A 317 4.72 -5.04 15.51
CA PHE A 317 5.03 -3.78 16.17
C PHE A 317 3.77 -3.13 16.77
N THR A 318 2.67 -3.09 16.01
CA THR A 318 1.39 -2.51 16.48
C THR A 318 0.86 -3.24 17.71
N PHE A 319 0.91 -4.57 17.70
CA PHE A 319 0.46 -5.38 18.81
C PHE A 319 1.26 -5.10 20.10
N GLU A 320 2.59 -5.06 19.99
CA GLU A 320 3.46 -4.74 21.13
C GLU A 320 3.17 -3.34 21.68
N LEU A 321 2.99 -2.36 20.79
CA LEU A 321 2.64 -0.99 21.15
C LEU A 321 1.31 -0.90 21.90
N ILE A 322 0.28 -1.61 21.43
CA ILE A 322 -1.02 -1.64 22.08
C ILE A 322 -0.90 -2.33 23.46
N CYS A 323 -0.09 -3.38 23.59
CA CYS A 323 0.17 -4.04 24.87
C CYS A 323 0.91 -3.14 25.89
N ILE A 324 1.77 -2.25 25.42
CA ILE A 324 2.39 -1.24 26.29
C ILE A 324 1.34 -0.21 26.70
N TYR A 325 0.58 0.31 25.73
CA TYR A 325 -0.52 1.25 25.98
C TYR A 325 -1.55 0.70 26.96
N SER A 326 -1.86 -0.60 26.92
CA SER A 326 -2.84 -1.21 27.83
C SER A 326 -2.42 -1.21 29.30
N LYS A 327 -1.15 -0.98 29.61
CA LYS A 327 -0.66 -0.78 30.99
C LYS A 327 -0.98 0.62 31.51
N LEU A 328 -1.16 1.59 30.60
CA LEU A 328 -1.44 2.99 30.90
C LEU A 328 -2.95 3.29 30.93
N GLU A 329 -3.71 2.69 30.02
CA GLU A 329 -5.17 2.82 29.92
C GLU A 329 -5.85 1.51 29.57
N PRO A 330 -7.08 1.28 30.07
CA PRO A 330 -7.85 0.13 29.66
C PRO A 330 -8.20 0.20 28.17
N LEU A 331 -8.02 -0.92 27.47
CA LEU A 331 -8.44 -1.06 26.08
C LEU A 331 -9.98 -1.05 25.97
N PRO A 332 -10.54 -0.50 24.88
CA PRO A 332 -11.97 -0.61 24.62
C PRO A 332 -12.37 -2.07 24.39
N LEU A 333 -13.63 -2.40 24.70
CA LEU A 333 -14.19 -3.71 24.35
C LEU A 333 -14.48 -3.77 22.85
N PHE A 334 -13.85 -4.71 22.17
CA PHE A 334 -14.01 -5.01 20.76
C PHE A 334 -15.15 -6.00 20.52
N GLY A 335 -16.36 -5.64 20.97
CA GLY A 335 -17.53 -6.53 20.93
C GLY A 335 -18.01 -6.91 19.52
N ASN A 336 -17.68 -6.11 18.51
CA ASN A 336 -18.08 -6.34 17.12
C ASN A 336 -17.04 -7.11 16.30
N ILE A 337 -15.87 -7.42 16.88
CA ILE A 337 -14.79 -8.13 16.19
C ILE A 337 -14.95 -9.64 16.37
N PHE A 338 -15.11 -10.36 15.27
CA PHE A 338 -15.29 -11.81 15.23
C PHE A 338 -14.06 -12.55 14.70
N SER A 339 -13.18 -11.86 13.97
CA SER A 339 -11.92 -12.42 13.47
C SER A 339 -10.76 -11.48 13.80
N LEU A 340 -9.70 -12.03 14.40
CA LEU A 340 -8.48 -11.29 14.74
C LEU A 340 -7.29 -11.97 14.09
N HIS A 341 -6.57 -11.22 13.27
CA HIS A 341 -5.27 -11.59 12.74
C HIS A 341 -4.20 -10.80 13.51
N LEU A 342 -3.25 -11.51 14.08
CA LEU A 342 -2.22 -10.95 14.93
C LEU A 342 -0.87 -11.43 14.43
N ASP A 343 -0.05 -10.51 13.95
CA ASP A 343 1.37 -10.76 13.83
C ASP A 343 2.00 -10.51 15.22
N SER A 344 2.94 -11.34 15.63
CA SER A 344 3.58 -11.23 16.95
C SER A 344 5.03 -11.69 16.90
N THR A 345 5.87 -11.11 17.76
CA THR A 345 7.20 -11.66 18.05
C THR A 345 7.10 -12.69 19.16
N VAL A 346 8.09 -13.58 19.28
CA VAL A 346 8.15 -14.59 20.35
C VAL A 346 8.07 -13.95 21.74
N LEU A 347 8.64 -12.75 21.91
CA LEU A 347 8.69 -12.01 23.17
C LEU A 347 7.32 -11.54 23.66
N ALA A 348 6.37 -11.30 22.73
CA ALA A 348 5.06 -10.76 23.04
C ALA A 348 3.96 -11.84 23.17
N LEU A 349 4.28 -13.12 22.95
CA LEU A 349 3.31 -14.22 22.98
C LEU A 349 2.59 -14.37 24.32
N ASN A 350 3.30 -14.13 25.43
CA ASN A 350 2.74 -14.18 26.77
C ASN A 350 1.70 -13.08 27.04
N LEU A 351 1.65 -12.03 26.23
CA LEU A 351 0.68 -10.94 26.35
C LEU A 351 -0.62 -11.22 25.59
N VAL A 352 -0.60 -12.19 24.66
CA VAL A 352 -1.76 -12.51 23.81
C VAL A 352 -3.01 -12.85 24.64
N PRO A 353 -2.97 -13.72 25.68
CA PRO A 353 -4.16 -14.02 26.48
C PRO A 353 -4.75 -12.78 27.15
N THR A 354 -3.91 -11.90 27.72
CA THR A 354 -4.36 -10.65 28.33
C THR A 354 -5.01 -9.73 27.29
N PHE A 355 -4.41 -9.61 26.11
CA PHE A 355 -4.96 -8.82 25.01
C PHE A 355 -6.33 -9.33 24.53
N LEU A 356 -6.52 -10.65 24.49
CA LEU A 356 -7.80 -11.27 24.11
C LEU A 356 -8.94 -11.00 25.08
N GLN A 357 -8.68 -10.53 26.31
CA GLN A 357 -9.74 -10.10 27.24
C GLN A 357 -10.60 -8.97 26.66
N SER A 358 -10.05 -8.16 25.77
CA SER A 358 -10.78 -7.07 25.10
C SER A 358 -11.69 -7.56 23.96
N PHE A 359 -11.67 -8.84 23.57
CA PHE A 359 -12.39 -9.38 22.42
C PHE A 359 -13.41 -10.46 22.83
N PRO A 360 -14.54 -10.12 23.47
CA PRO A 360 -15.44 -11.11 24.08
C PRO A 360 -16.13 -12.05 23.09
N ASN A 361 -16.34 -11.62 21.84
CA ASN A 361 -17.12 -12.33 20.82
C ASN A 361 -16.26 -12.94 19.69
N LEU A 362 -14.95 -13.06 19.92
CA LEU A 362 -14.01 -13.55 18.92
C LEU A 362 -14.29 -15.01 18.52
N ARG A 363 -14.49 -15.26 17.23
CA ARG A 363 -14.75 -16.61 16.67
C ARG A 363 -13.54 -17.24 16.01
N ALA A 364 -12.68 -16.43 15.41
CA ALA A 364 -11.47 -16.88 14.75
C ALA A 364 -10.26 -16.06 15.20
N LEU A 365 -9.16 -16.75 15.55
CA LEU A 365 -7.88 -16.14 15.85
C LEU A 365 -6.84 -16.65 14.85
N SER A 366 -6.16 -15.77 14.14
CA SER A 366 -4.98 -16.08 13.34
C SER A 366 -3.76 -15.45 13.99
N LEU A 367 -2.79 -16.26 14.40
CA LEU A 367 -1.54 -15.81 14.99
C LEU A 367 -0.39 -16.17 14.05
N VAL A 368 0.34 -15.15 13.58
CA VAL A 368 1.54 -15.31 12.77
C VAL A 368 2.74 -14.90 13.62
N ILE A 369 3.62 -15.85 13.89
CA ILE A 369 4.80 -15.61 14.73
C ILE A 369 5.98 -15.30 13.84
N ILE A 370 6.47 -14.08 13.94
CA ILE A 370 7.60 -13.58 13.16
C ILE A 370 8.87 -13.78 13.98
N CYS A 371 9.83 -14.52 13.42
CA CYS A 371 11.16 -14.61 13.98
C CYS A 371 11.98 -13.43 13.44
N LEU A 372 12.25 -12.43 14.27
CA LEU A 372 13.27 -11.44 13.96
C LEU A 372 14.61 -12.17 14.07
N ALA A 373 15.14 -12.65 12.94
CA ALA A 373 16.53 -13.08 12.91
C ALA A 373 17.40 -11.90 13.39
N PRO A 374 18.48 -12.14 14.16
CA PRO A 374 19.47 -11.11 14.37
C PRO A 374 19.90 -10.58 12.99
N MET A 375 19.88 -9.26 12.85
CA MET A 375 20.10 -8.48 11.63
C MET A 375 21.53 -8.59 11.05
N SER A 376 22.16 -9.78 11.11
CA SER A 376 23.50 -10.04 10.60
C SER A 376 23.52 -10.55 9.15
N LEU A 377 22.37 -10.77 8.50
CA LEU A 377 22.29 -11.35 7.14
C LEU A 377 21.78 -10.41 6.03
N PHE A 378 21.48 -9.14 6.32
CA PHE A 378 21.17 -8.14 5.28
C PHE A 378 22.36 -7.23 4.97
N PHE A 379 23.46 -7.80 4.47
CA PHE A 379 24.50 -7.02 3.80
C PHE A 379 24.25 -7.03 2.28
N SER A 380 23.51 -6.02 1.77
CA SER A 380 23.70 -5.44 0.42
C SER A 380 22.68 -4.35 0.04
N ILE A 381 22.21 -3.54 0.98
CA ILE A 381 21.51 -2.30 0.63
C ILE A 381 22.24 -1.13 1.31
N SER A 382 22.58 -0.15 0.48
CA SER A 382 23.26 1.13 0.74
C SER A 382 23.33 1.59 2.21
N ALA A 383 24.53 2.02 2.60
CA ALA A 383 24.95 2.45 3.94
C ALA A 383 24.14 3.60 4.58
N TYR A 384 23.14 4.17 3.88
CA TYR A 384 22.21 5.14 4.45
C TYR A 384 21.04 4.51 5.23
N LEU A 385 20.83 3.19 5.14
CA LEU A 385 19.82 2.45 5.92
C LEU A 385 20.43 1.62 7.07
N PHE A 386 21.76 1.54 7.16
CA PHE A 386 22.44 0.61 8.08
C PHE A 386 22.72 1.23 9.47
N ILE A 387 22.74 2.56 9.59
CA ILE A 387 23.05 3.24 10.87
C ILE A 387 21.82 3.33 11.80
N GLU A 388 20.59 3.21 11.29
CA GLU A 388 19.37 3.28 12.10
C GLU A 388 18.87 1.93 12.65
N LEU A 389 19.47 0.80 12.28
CA LEU A 389 19.07 -0.50 12.84
C LEU A 389 20.05 -1.09 13.85
N TYR A 390 21.29 -0.56 13.92
CA TYR A 390 22.30 -1.02 14.88
C TYR A 390 22.12 -0.39 16.28
N PHE A 391 21.46 0.76 16.37
CA PHE A 391 21.19 1.44 17.65
C PHE A 391 19.85 1.05 18.31
N PHE A 392 19.04 0.18 17.70
CA PHE A 392 17.67 -0.14 18.15
C PHE A 392 17.46 -1.47 18.84
N LEU A 393 18.53 -2.18 19.19
CA LEU A 393 18.42 -3.18 20.25
C LEU A 393 18.52 -2.44 21.59
N PRO A 394 17.54 -2.55 22.50
CA PRO A 394 17.84 -2.30 23.89
C PRO A 394 18.99 -3.25 24.23
N GLN A 395 20.13 -2.69 24.65
CA GLN A 395 21.23 -3.46 25.22
C GLN A 395 20.74 -4.02 26.57
N VAL A 396 19.86 -5.02 26.50
CA VAL A 396 19.54 -5.87 27.64
C VAL A 396 20.79 -6.73 27.83
N SER A 397 21.66 -6.27 28.71
CA SER A 397 22.71 -7.11 29.28
C SER A 397 22.08 -8.39 29.79
N TYR A 398 22.52 -9.54 29.26
CA TYR A 398 22.18 -10.85 29.80
C TYR A 398 22.80 -10.99 31.19
N GLY A 399 22.12 -10.43 32.19
CA GLY A 399 22.28 -10.80 33.58
C GLY A 399 21.73 -12.20 33.79
N ALA A 400 22.48 -13.02 34.53
CA ALA A 400 22.24 -14.43 34.80
C ALA A 400 20.76 -14.83 34.98
N GLN A 401 20.44 -16.01 34.45
CA GLN A 401 19.21 -16.78 34.63
C GLN A 401 18.48 -16.42 35.94
N LYS A 402 17.47 -15.56 35.84
CA LYS A 402 16.41 -15.50 36.84
C LYS A 402 15.26 -16.36 36.33
N GLU A 403 14.85 -17.31 37.16
CA GLU A 403 13.71 -18.19 36.95
C GLU A 403 12.55 -17.44 36.28
N VAL A 404 12.13 -17.93 35.12
CA VAL A 404 10.93 -17.46 34.44
C VAL A 404 9.74 -17.86 35.31
N LYS A 405 9.28 -16.94 36.16
CA LYS A 405 7.95 -17.02 36.74
C LYS A 405 6.95 -16.89 35.60
N TYR A 406 6.19 -17.96 35.38
CA TYR A 406 4.97 -17.94 34.57
C TYR A 406 4.16 -16.68 34.91
N PRO A 407 3.68 -15.89 33.93
CA PRO A 407 2.58 -14.99 34.25
C PRO A 407 1.46 -15.89 34.78
N SER A 408 1.00 -15.61 36.00
CA SER A 408 -0.29 -16.12 36.45
C SER A 408 -1.32 -15.56 35.49
N ILE A 409 -1.70 -16.31 34.46
CA ILE A 409 -2.83 -15.97 33.59
C ILE A 409 -4.06 -16.14 34.48
N SER A 410 -4.39 -15.09 35.23
CA SER A 410 -5.34 -15.13 36.35
C SER A 410 -6.79 -15.27 35.92
N SER A 411 -7.08 -15.09 34.63
CA SER A 411 -8.40 -15.32 34.05
C SER A 411 -8.30 -15.77 32.60
N VAL A 412 -9.12 -16.77 32.26
CA VAL A 412 -9.31 -17.22 30.88
C VAL A 412 -10.16 -16.17 30.14
N PRO A 413 -9.70 -15.60 29.01
CA PRO A 413 -10.50 -14.70 28.20
C PRO A 413 -11.89 -15.26 27.87
N GLN A 414 -12.90 -14.40 27.97
CA GLN A 414 -14.30 -14.78 27.74
C GLN A 414 -14.52 -15.42 26.36
N CYS A 415 -13.78 -15.02 25.34
CA CYS A 415 -13.90 -15.59 24.01
C CYS A 415 -13.51 -17.07 23.93
N LEU A 416 -12.48 -17.50 24.67
CA LEU A 416 -12.10 -18.91 24.72
C LEU A 416 -13.25 -19.76 25.29
N LEU A 417 -13.95 -19.21 26.29
CA LEU A 417 -15.05 -19.91 26.95
C LEU A 417 -16.34 -19.93 26.11
N SER A 418 -16.61 -18.90 25.31
CA SER A 418 -17.97 -18.66 24.78
C SER A 418 -18.10 -18.53 23.27
N SER A 419 -17.03 -18.19 22.53
CA SER A 419 -17.17 -17.79 21.12
C SER A 419 -16.09 -18.32 20.19
N LEU A 420 -14.88 -18.67 20.67
CA LEU A 420 -13.76 -19.04 19.81
C LEU A 420 -13.95 -20.44 19.20
N GLU A 421 -14.09 -20.49 17.88
CA GLU A 421 -14.35 -21.72 17.13
C GLU A 421 -13.13 -22.22 16.34
N ALA A 422 -12.26 -21.30 15.90
CA ALA A 422 -11.10 -21.62 15.07
C ALA A 422 -9.84 -20.86 15.48
N ILE A 423 -8.71 -21.56 15.46
CA ILE A 423 -7.37 -20.97 15.63
C ILE A 423 -6.53 -21.34 14.41
N TYR A 424 -5.89 -20.34 13.81
CA TYR A 424 -4.86 -20.49 12.79
C TYR A 424 -3.54 -20.04 13.40
N PHE A 425 -2.56 -20.93 13.43
CA PHE A 425 -1.28 -20.71 14.08
C PHE A 425 -0.18 -20.90 13.02
N HIS A 426 0.46 -19.81 12.63
CA HIS A 426 1.51 -19.82 11.62
C HIS A 426 2.87 -19.57 12.26
N LEU A 427 3.78 -20.51 12.04
CA LEU A 427 5.09 -20.56 12.68
C LEU A 427 6.16 -20.35 11.63
N SER A 428 6.96 -19.29 11.78
CA SER A 428 8.14 -19.08 10.94
C SER A 428 9.23 -20.10 11.26
N ILE A 429 9.49 -20.38 12.54
CA ILE A 429 10.50 -21.34 13.01
C ILE A 429 10.04 -21.90 14.37
N TRP A 430 9.97 -23.23 14.52
CA TRP A 430 9.69 -23.87 15.83
C TRP A 430 11.00 -23.95 16.64
N GLU A 431 11.31 -22.89 17.37
CA GLU A 431 12.52 -22.83 18.21
C GLU A 431 12.24 -22.81 19.71
N THR A 432 11.04 -22.40 20.15
CA THR A 432 10.83 -22.00 21.54
C THR A 432 9.67 -22.73 22.22
N SER A 433 9.71 -22.81 23.55
CA SER A 433 8.73 -23.51 24.37
C SER A 433 7.41 -22.74 24.52
N GLU A 434 7.48 -21.44 24.32
CA GLU A 434 6.47 -20.43 24.55
C GLU A 434 5.30 -20.58 23.56
N GLU A 435 5.60 -20.91 22.31
CA GLU A 435 4.62 -21.13 21.25
C GLU A 435 3.72 -22.33 21.58
N VAL A 436 4.36 -23.44 22.00
CA VAL A 436 3.65 -24.65 22.42
C VAL A 436 2.85 -24.39 23.69
N ILE A 437 3.40 -23.64 24.65
CA ILE A 437 2.69 -23.26 25.88
C ILE A 437 1.43 -22.45 25.55
N LEU A 438 1.53 -21.43 24.70
CA LEU A 438 0.39 -20.59 24.32
C LEU A 438 -0.68 -21.40 23.57
N LEU A 439 -0.27 -22.24 22.61
CA LEU A 439 -1.20 -23.08 21.88
C LEU A 439 -1.87 -24.11 22.79
N SER A 440 -1.12 -24.71 23.71
CA SER A 440 -1.65 -25.63 24.73
C SER A 440 -2.68 -24.94 25.61
N TYR A 441 -2.37 -23.72 26.07
CA TYR A 441 -3.28 -22.89 26.84
C TYR A 441 -4.60 -22.67 26.09
N PHE A 442 -4.58 -22.31 24.81
CA PHE A 442 -5.82 -22.14 24.05
C PHE A 442 -6.61 -23.44 23.87
N ILE A 443 -5.94 -24.54 23.55
CA ILE A 443 -6.59 -25.83 23.35
C ILE A 443 -7.27 -26.34 24.63
N MET A 444 -6.63 -26.15 25.79
CA MET A 444 -7.14 -26.61 27.08
C MET A 444 -8.28 -25.75 27.60
N ASN A 445 -8.23 -24.43 27.38
CA ASN A 445 -9.16 -23.49 27.98
C ASN A 445 -10.32 -23.08 27.07
N SER A 446 -10.35 -23.53 25.81
CA SER A 446 -11.43 -23.19 24.89
C SER A 446 -12.56 -24.22 24.91
N ALA A 447 -13.75 -23.83 25.35
CA ALA A 447 -14.86 -24.76 25.58
C ALA A 447 -15.58 -25.19 24.27
N ILE A 448 -15.59 -24.33 23.25
CA ILE A 448 -16.33 -24.57 21.99
C ILE A 448 -15.45 -24.63 20.74
N LEU A 449 -14.13 -24.68 20.92
CA LEU A 449 -13.14 -24.73 19.84
C LEU A 449 -13.37 -25.95 18.95
N LYS A 450 -13.49 -25.72 17.64
CA LYS A 450 -13.76 -26.77 16.64
C LYS A 450 -12.50 -27.16 15.88
N LYS A 451 -11.69 -26.17 15.48
CA LYS A 451 -10.55 -26.40 14.59
C LYS A 451 -9.32 -25.61 15.05
N VAL A 452 -8.17 -26.26 15.03
CA VAL A 452 -6.86 -25.63 15.17
C VAL A 452 -6.05 -26.00 13.95
N PHE A 453 -5.61 -25.01 13.18
CA PHE A 453 -4.71 -25.18 12.05
C PHE A 453 -3.33 -24.72 12.46
N VAL A 454 -2.32 -25.57 12.32
CA VAL A 454 -0.93 -25.23 12.58
C VAL A 454 -0.18 -25.36 11.27
N ARG A 455 0.40 -24.26 10.78
CA ARG A 455 1.20 -24.24 9.56
C ARG A 455 2.65 -23.99 9.90
N LEU A 456 3.51 -24.90 9.45
CA LEU A 456 4.95 -24.88 9.71
C LEU A 456 5.69 -24.43 8.45
N SER A 457 6.68 -23.55 8.60
CA SER A 457 7.45 -23.00 7.47
C SER A 457 8.73 -23.79 7.17
N THR A 458 9.00 -24.89 7.88
CA THR A 458 10.25 -25.66 7.78
C THR A 458 10.11 -26.89 6.89
N SER A 459 11.14 -27.17 6.08
CA SER A 459 11.25 -28.37 5.23
C SER A 459 11.72 -29.65 5.97
N ASP A 460 11.93 -29.61 7.29
CA ASP A 460 12.45 -30.74 8.08
C ASP A 460 11.30 -31.54 8.73
N GLY A 461 10.79 -32.54 7.99
CA GLY A 461 9.68 -33.41 8.42
C GLY A 461 9.94 -34.27 9.67
N SER A 462 11.16 -34.26 10.22
CA SER A 462 11.48 -35.01 11.44
C SER A 462 10.96 -34.32 12.72
N ARG A 463 11.04 -32.99 12.80
CA ARG A 463 10.55 -32.19 13.94
C ARG A 463 9.03 -32.03 13.95
N GLU A 464 8.41 -32.00 12.77
CA GLU A 464 6.95 -31.93 12.61
C GLU A 464 6.25 -33.05 13.41
N ASN A 465 6.78 -34.27 13.34
CA ASN A 465 6.19 -35.45 13.96
C ASN A 465 6.22 -35.46 15.49
N VAL A 466 7.29 -34.93 16.12
CA VAL A 466 7.42 -34.95 17.59
C VAL A 466 6.46 -33.95 18.23
N THR A 467 6.37 -32.75 17.67
CA THR A 467 5.51 -31.72 18.23
C THR A 467 4.04 -31.97 17.89
N LEU A 468 3.73 -32.54 16.73
CA LEU A 468 2.40 -33.07 16.42
C LEU A 468 1.93 -34.07 17.48
N LYS A 469 2.78 -35.05 17.83
CA LYS A 469 2.44 -36.03 18.88
C LYS A 469 2.18 -35.37 20.22
N ARG A 470 2.99 -34.37 20.61
CA ARG A 470 2.75 -33.58 21.83
C ARG A 470 1.43 -32.83 21.77
N LEU A 471 1.14 -32.14 20.67
CA LEU A 471 -0.11 -31.39 20.49
C LEU A 471 -1.33 -32.31 20.52
N LEU A 472 -1.25 -33.50 19.94
CA LEU A 472 -2.33 -34.50 19.97
C LEU A 472 -2.60 -35.08 21.36
N GLN A 473 -1.61 -35.05 22.27
CA GLN A 473 -1.74 -35.54 23.64
C GLN A 473 -2.35 -34.53 24.62
N ILE A 474 -2.43 -33.24 24.25
CA ILE A 474 -2.95 -32.20 25.16
C ILE A 474 -4.46 -32.41 25.41
N PRO A 475 -4.93 -32.37 26.66
CA PRO A 475 -6.36 -32.40 26.97
C PRO A 475 -7.13 -31.29 26.24
N ARG A 476 -8.24 -31.64 25.62
CA ARG A 476 -9.07 -30.66 24.90
C ARG A 476 -10.11 -30.07 25.83
N GLY A 477 -10.21 -28.74 25.88
CA GLY A 477 -11.32 -28.04 26.53
C GLY A 477 -12.65 -28.29 25.81
N SER A 478 -12.61 -28.47 24.50
CA SER A 478 -13.76 -28.82 23.67
C SER A 478 -13.65 -30.23 23.10
N THR A 479 -14.70 -31.03 23.26
CA THR A 479 -14.78 -32.38 22.69
C THR A 479 -14.86 -32.39 21.16
N LYS A 480 -15.20 -31.25 20.55
CA LYS A 480 -15.28 -31.09 19.08
C LYS A 480 -13.95 -30.62 18.46
N CYS A 481 -12.94 -30.31 19.26
CA CYS A 481 -11.69 -29.71 18.80
C CYS A 481 -10.84 -30.70 18.02
N GLN A 482 -10.58 -30.40 16.75
CA GLN A 482 -9.65 -31.13 15.89
C GLN A 482 -8.43 -30.27 15.57
N VAL A 483 -7.25 -30.87 15.58
CA VAL A 483 -5.97 -30.21 15.25
C VAL A 483 -5.52 -30.72 13.88
N PHE A 484 -5.25 -29.79 12.97
CA PHE A 484 -4.77 -30.01 11.62
C PHE A 484 -3.39 -29.39 11.47
N VAL A 485 -2.46 -30.11 10.86
CA VAL A 485 -1.16 -29.56 10.44
C VAL A 485 -1.17 -29.45 8.92
N LEU A 486 -0.84 -28.27 8.42
CA LEU A 486 -0.93 -27.86 7.01
C LEU A 486 0.42 -27.66 6.37
#